data_AF-A0A2N3QNJ9-F1
#
_entry.id   AF-A0A2N3QNJ9-F1
#
_cell.length_a   1.000
_cell.length_b   1.000
_cell.length_c   1.000
_cell.angle_alpha   90.00
_cell.angle_beta   90.00
_cell.angle_gamma   90.00
#
_symmetry.space_group_name_H-M   'P 1'
#
loop_
_entity.id
_entity.type
_entity.pdbx_description
1 polymer ?
#
loop_
_entity_poly.entity_id
_entity_poly.type
_entity_poly.pdbx_seq_one_letter_code
_entity_poly.pdbx_strand_id
1 'polypeptide(L)'
;MTDIDLIHERLAPINAAMPQVLTTARDGAMRAMNTMGLPRHEYRALYANNFIGVARNTMPDVLEECDWEIAAARNTLQLVDKDTGLRVRLLKRFAIEGAVPPAGHNAARRQAWSQQSLLDEHPSGKKPFEAVHLVLIWHEEGSELSCAAYLPKEAGRFPHAAKAEMIAKIPVTLPADEFAGLRFDTKEPRQTLTPVRNTVVEHAHIEI
;
A
#
# COMPACT_ATOMS: atom_id res chain seq x y z
N MET A 1 21.76 3.19 -9.42
CA MET A 1 20.50 2.80 -8.76
C MET A 1 19.41 3.58 -9.46
N THR A 2 18.39 2.90 -9.98
CA THR A 2 17.27 3.57 -10.65
C THR A 2 16.37 4.25 -9.61
N ASP A 3 15.53 5.20 -10.01
CA ASP A 3 14.58 5.84 -9.08
C ASP A 3 13.60 4.83 -8.47
N ILE A 4 13.25 3.78 -9.21
CA ILE A 4 12.39 2.71 -8.72
C ILE A 4 13.09 1.82 -7.69
N ASP A 5 14.40 1.56 -7.85
CA ASP A 5 15.19 0.84 -6.85
C ASP A 5 15.25 1.62 -5.53
N LEU A 6 15.46 2.94 -5.61
CA LEU A 6 15.47 3.79 -4.42
C LEU A 6 14.07 3.84 -3.76
N ILE A 7 12.98 3.93 -4.53
CA ILE A 7 11.63 3.85 -3.99
C ILE A 7 11.39 2.51 -3.28
N HIS A 8 11.83 1.39 -3.88
CA HIS A 8 11.73 0.07 -3.25
C HIS A 8 12.51 0.01 -1.93
N GLU A 9 13.72 0.56 -1.90
CA GLU A 9 14.52 0.67 -0.67
C GLU A 9 13.79 1.49 0.40
N ARG A 10 13.29 2.68 0.05
CA ARG A 10 12.58 3.55 1.00
C ARG A 10 11.26 2.96 1.48
N LEU A 11 10.60 2.14 0.67
CA LEU A 11 9.36 1.42 1.05
C LEU A 11 9.61 0.18 1.90
N ALA A 12 10.84 -0.34 1.97
CA ALA A 12 11.13 -1.60 2.68
C ALA A 12 10.64 -1.62 4.14
N PRO A 13 10.81 -0.56 4.96
CA PRO A 13 10.31 -0.56 6.33
C PRO A 13 8.78 -0.56 6.41
N ILE A 14 8.11 0.18 5.52
CA ILE A 14 6.65 0.16 5.40
C ILE A 14 6.19 -1.26 5.04
N ASN A 15 6.85 -1.87 4.05
CA ASN A 15 6.51 -3.23 3.61
C ASN A 15 6.66 -4.25 4.74
N ALA A 16 7.71 -4.14 5.56
CA ALA A 16 7.93 -5.00 6.71
C ALA A 16 6.88 -4.80 7.82
N ALA A 17 6.41 -3.57 8.02
CA ALA A 17 5.42 -3.23 9.03
C ALA A 17 3.97 -3.58 8.66
N MET A 18 3.64 -3.58 7.35
CA MET A 18 2.25 -3.73 6.89
C MET A 18 1.53 -5.00 7.37
N PRO A 19 2.14 -6.21 7.42
CA PRO A 19 1.44 -7.39 7.95
C PRO A 19 0.84 -7.18 9.34
N GLN A 20 1.62 -6.64 10.27
CA GLN A 20 1.19 -6.37 11.64
C GLN A 20 0.15 -5.25 11.67
N VAL A 21 0.40 -4.15 10.95
CA VAL A 21 -0.50 -2.99 10.90
C VAL A 21 -1.88 -3.39 10.35
N LEU A 22 -1.93 -4.13 9.25
CA LEU A 22 -3.18 -4.51 8.60
C LEU A 22 -3.96 -5.55 9.42
N THR A 23 -3.28 -6.50 10.03
CA THR A 23 -3.91 -7.50 10.92
C THR A 23 -4.49 -6.82 12.17
N THR A 24 -3.69 -5.97 12.83
CA THR A 24 -4.14 -5.20 14.00
C THR A 24 -5.31 -4.28 13.66
N ALA A 25 -5.25 -3.62 12.50
CA ALA A 25 -6.31 -2.76 11.99
C ALA A 25 -7.62 -3.52 11.74
N ARG A 26 -7.54 -4.70 11.13
CA ARG A 26 -8.69 -5.58 10.92
C ARG A 26 -9.34 -5.97 12.23
N ASP A 27 -8.55 -6.49 13.18
CA ASP A 27 -9.05 -6.97 14.46
C ASP A 27 -9.66 -5.85 15.28
N GLY A 28 -8.98 -4.69 15.35
CA GLY A 28 -9.47 -3.51 16.04
C GLY A 28 -10.77 -2.98 15.43
N ALA A 29 -10.85 -2.91 14.10
CA ALA A 29 -12.06 -2.49 13.41
C ALA A 29 -13.22 -3.46 13.65
N MET A 30 -12.99 -4.77 13.55
CA MET A 30 -14.02 -5.79 13.81
C MET A 30 -14.49 -5.75 15.26
N ARG A 31 -13.58 -5.63 16.24
CA ARG A 31 -13.95 -5.46 17.66
C ARG A 31 -14.84 -4.23 17.85
N ALA A 32 -14.48 -3.08 17.27
CA ALA A 32 -15.29 -1.87 17.37
C ALA A 32 -16.70 -2.06 16.78
N MET A 33 -16.80 -2.67 15.58
CA MET A 33 -18.10 -2.95 14.95
C MET A 33 -18.96 -3.88 15.81
N ASN A 34 -18.37 -4.95 16.35
CA ASN A 34 -19.06 -5.92 17.19
C ASN A 34 -19.56 -5.29 18.50
N THR A 35 -18.74 -4.46 19.15
CA THR A 35 -19.13 -3.73 20.37
C THR A 35 -20.32 -2.80 20.13
N MET A 36 -20.41 -2.19 18.95
CA MET A 36 -21.54 -1.34 18.58
C MET A 36 -22.78 -2.15 18.09
N GLY A 37 -22.66 -3.47 17.91
CA GLY A 37 -23.72 -4.29 17.32
C GLY A 37 -24.01 -3.95 15.85
N LEU A 38 -23.05 -3.38 15.12
CA LEU A 38 -23.22 -2.93 13.74
C LEU A 38 -22.62 -3.96 12.76
N PRO A 39 -23.42 -4.57 11.87
CA PRO A 39 -22.89 -5.52 10.90
C PRO A 39 -21.97 -4.86 9.88
N ARG A 40 -20.75 -5.38 9.71
CA ARG A 40 -19.76 -4.84 8.74
C ARG A 40 -20.31 -4.68 7.32
N HIS A 41 -21.14 -5.61 6.85
CA HIS A 41 -21.61 -5.64 5.47
C HIS A 41 -22.59 -4.52 5.15
N GLU A 42 -23.34 -4.03 6.15
CA GLU A 42 -24.21 -2.87 6.08
C GLU A 42 -23.39 -1.58 6.27
N TYR A 43 -22.48 -1.56 7.24
CA TYR A 43 -21.73 -0.37 7.64
C TYR A 43 -20.30 -0.34 7.08
N ARG A 44 -20.16 -0.58 5.77
CA ARG A 44 -18.86 -0.76 5.09
C ARG A 44 -17.91 0.43 5.19
N ALA A 45 -18.47 1.65 5.19
CA ALA A 45 -17.70 2.89 5.29
C ALA A 45 -17.18 3.11 6.72
N LEU A 46 -18.01 2.83 7.73
CA LEU A 46 -17.60 2.91 9.14
C LEU A 46 -16.50 1.89 9.44
N TYR A 47 -16.65 0.65 8.97
CA TYR A 47 -15.61 -0.37 9.06
C TYR A 47 -14.27 0.12 8.46
N ALA A 48 -14.30 0.69 7.25
CA ALA A 48 -13.11 1.21 6.59
C ALA A 48 -12.45 2.37 7.37
N ASN A 49 -13.25 3.26 7.97
CA ASN A 49 -12.74 4.36 8.78
C ASN A 49 -12.11 3.85 10.08
N ASN A 50 -12.75 2.87 10.74
CA ASN A 50 -12.20 2.22 11.94
C ASN A 50 -10.88 1.51 11.61
N PHE A 51 -10.81 0.82 10.47
CA PHE A 51 -9.59 0.18 9.99
C PHE A 51 -8.45 1.19 9.84
N ILE A 52 -8.67 2.29 9.12
CA ILE A 52 -7.65 3.34 8.94
C ILE A 52 -7.27 3.98 10.28
N GLY A 53 -8.24 4.21 11.17
CA GLY A 53 -7.98 4.74 12.50
C GLY A 53 -7.06 3.86 13.34
N VAL A 54 -7.32 2.55 13.36
CA VAL A 54 -6.48 1.58 14.08
C VAL A 54 -5.11 1.45 13.40
N ALA A 55 -5.06 1.32 12.06
CA ALA A 55 -3.80 1.25 11.31
C ALA A 55 -2.89 2.46 11.61
N ARG A 56 -3.47 3.66 11.63
CA ARG A 56 -2.77 4.89 11.98
C ARG A 56 -2.25 4.87 13.42
N ASN A 57 -3.00 4.31 14.35
CA ASN A 57 -2.62 4.24 15.76
C ASN A 57 -1.51 3.20 16.01
N THR A 58 -1.43 2.15 15.20
CA THR A 58 -0.36 1.13 15.27
C THR A 58 0.93 1.59 14.59
N MET A 59 0.84 2.51 13.63
CA MET A 59 1.97 2.90 12.80
C MET A 59 3.18 3.50 13.56
N PRO A 60 3.03 4.34 14.60
CA PRO A 60 4.17 4.87 15.36
C PRO A 60 5.05 3.78 15.96
N ASP A 61 4.43 2.72 16.52
CA ASP A 61 5.14 1.63 17.20
C ASP A 61 6.01 0.81 16.24
N VAL A 62 5.66 0.79 14.96
CA VAL A 62 6.38 0.04 13.91
C VAL A 62 7.34 0.91 13.09
N LEU A 63 7.29 2.23 13.25
CA LEU A 63 8.14 3.20 12.54
C LEU A 63 9.18 3.88 13.44
N GLU A 64 9.33 3.47 14.71
CA GLU A 64 10.17 4.16 15.70
C GLU A 64 11.62 4.40 15.22
N GLU A 65 12.16 3.48 14.42
CA GLU A 65 13.52 3.55 13.87
C GLU A 65 13.58 4.02 12.40
N CYS A 66 12.46 4.49 11.85
CA CYS A 66 12.33 4.83 10.44
C CYS A 66 12.19 6.34 10.23
N ASP A 67 12.80 6.86 9.16
CA ASP A 67 12.69 8.27 8.74
C ASP A 67 11.35 8.59 8.08
N TRP A 68 10.25 8.07 8.61
CA TRP A 68 8.89 8.30 8.14
C TRP A 68 8.08 9.07 9.18
N GLU A 69 7.35 10.10 8.74
CA GLU A 69 6.41 10.84 9.59
C GLU A 69 4.97 10.61 9.15
N ILE A 70 4.06 10.59 10.12
CA ILE A 70 2.62 10.48 9.85
C ILE A 70 2.05 11.90 9.71
N ALA A 71 1.44 12.19 8.56
CA ALA A 71 0.78 13.48 8.31
C ALA A 71 -0.31 13.76 9.36
N ALA A 72 -0.47 15.02 9.78
CA ALA A 72 -1.36 15.40 10.89
C ALA A 72 -2.85 15.07 10.71
N ALA A 73 -3.33 14.90 9.47
CA ALA A 73 -4.72 14.63 9.16
C ALA A 73 -5.19 13.27 9.69
N ARG A 74 -6.00 13.28 10.75
CA ARG A 74 -6.42 12.06 11.50
C ARG A 74 -7.38 11.14 10.76
N ASN A 75 -8.11 11.64 9.78
CA ASN A 75 -9.05 10.85 8.96
C ASN A 75 -8.37 10.05 7.84
N THR A 76 -7.03 10.08 7.78
CA THR A 76 -6.24 9.40 6.76
C THR A 76 -4.97 8.84 7.37
N LEU A 77 -4.40 7.83 6.71
CA LEU A 77 -3.04 7.38 6.97
C LEU A 77 -2.19 7.76 5.78
N GLN A 78 -1.43 8.84 5.94
CA GLN A 78 -0.45 9.31 4.98
C GLN A 78 0.90 9.42 5.69
N LEU A 79 1.92 8.85 5.07
CA LEU A 79 3.30 8.82 5.52
C LEU A 79 4.15 9.69 4.59
N VAL A 80 5.14 10.37 5.15
CA VAL A 80 6.11 11.15 4.39
C VAL A 80 7.51 10.72 4.82
N ASP A 81 8.32 10.33 3.85
CA ASP A 81 9.73 10.03 4.05
C ASP A 81 10.50 11.34 4.24
N LYS A 82 11.21 11.50 5.36
CA LYS A 82 11.88 12.74 5.72
C LYS A 82 13.06 13.05 4.82
N ASP A 83 13.78 12.02 4.37
CA ASP A 83 14.99 12.14 3.56
C ASP A 83 14.65 12.48 2.11
N THR A 84 13.75 11.70 1.51
CA THR A 84 13.43 11.78 0.08
C THR A 84 12.22 12.65 -0.22
N GLY A 85 11.34 12.89 0.75
CA GLY A 85 10.06 13.56 0.56
C GLY A 85 8.95 12.66 -0.03
N LEU A 86 9.23 11.38 -0.26
CA LEU A 86 8.28 10.40 -0.81
C LEU A 86 7.01 10.35 0.06
N ARG A 87 5.84 10.50 -0.56
CA ARG A 87 4.56 10.43 0.15
C ARG A 87 3.84 9.14 -0.16
N VAL A 88 3.31 8.50 0.88
CA VAL A 88 2.60 7.23 0.75
C VAL A 88 1.26 7.35 1.47
N ARG A 89 0.17 6.95 0.82
CA ARG A 89 -1.18 7.02 1.41
C ARG A 89 -1.88 5.68 1.40
N LEU A 90 -2.31 5.20 2.56
CA LEU A 90 -3.12 3.99 2.66
C LEU A 90 -4.59 4.30 2.33
N LEU A 91 -5.12 3.58 1.35
CA LEU A 91 -6.51 3.64 0.90
C LEU A 91 -7.13 2.25 0.87
N LYS A 92 -8.44 2.18 1.10
CA LYS A 92 -9.22 0.96 0.85
C LYS A 92 -9.41 0.75 -0.65
N ARG A 93 -9.39 -0.51 -1.10
CA ARG A 93 -9.76 -0.92 -2.47
C ARG A 93 -11.06 -0.26 -2.93
N PHE A 94 -11.05 0.20 -4.19
CA PHE A 94 -12.24 0.71 -4.88
C PHE A 94 -13.17 -0.45 -5.31
N ALA A 95 -14.41 -0.17 -5.70
CA ALA A 95 -15.38 -1.21 -6.09
C ALA A 95 -14.90 -2.10 -7.25
N ILE A 96 -13.91 -1.66 -8.03
CA ILE A 96 -13.24 -2.43 -9.09
C ILE A 96 -11.93 -3.03 -8.55
N GLU A 97 -11.70 -4.31 -8.84
CA GLU A 97 -10.50 -5.06 -8.46
C GLU A 97 -9.19 -4.40 -8.88
N GLY A 98 -8.21 -4.36 -7.98
CA GLY A 98 -6.86 -3.85 -8.26
C GLY A 98 -6.80 -2.36 -8.63
N ALA A 99 -7.88 -1.60 -8.47
CA ALA A 99 -8.00 -0.28 -9.06
C ALA A 99 -7.81 0.84 -8.03
N VAL A 100 -7.00 1.84 -8.41
CA VAL A 100 -6.86 3.07 -7.63
C VAL A 100 -8.17 3.87 -7.72
N PRO A 101 -8.78 4.27 -6.59
CA PRO A 101 -10.01 5.06 -6.62
C PRO A 101 -9.77 6.40 -7.33
N PRO A 102 -10.75 6.91 -8.08
CA PRO A 102 -10.63 8.22 -8.71
C PRO A 102 -10.40 9.31 -7.65
N ALA A 103 -9.64 10.35 -8.02
CA ALA A 103 -9.29 11.45 -7.13
C ALA A 103 -10.52 12.27 -6.66
N GLY A 104 -11.60 12.25 -7.45
CA GLY A 104 -12.81 13.05 -7.20
C GLY A 104 -12.58 14.55 -7.44
N HIS A 105 -13.37 15.38 -6.77
CA HIS A 105 -13.38 16.83 -6.99
C HIS A 105 -12.26 17.61 -6.27
N ASN A 106 -11.50 16.97 -5.38
CA ASN A 106 -10.46 17.64 -4.60
C ASN A 106 -9.22 17.95 -5.47
N ALA A 107 -8.89 19.24 -5.63
CA ALA A 107 -7.83 19.68 -6.52
C ALA A 107 -6.44 19.12 -6.13
N ALA A 108 -6.08 19.15 -4.85
CA ALA A 108 -4.81 18.61 -4.36
C ALA A 108 -4.70 17.10 -4.61
N ARG A 109 -5.80 16.36 -4.43
CA ARG A 109 -5.84 14.93 -4.73
C ARG A 109 -5.75 14.64 -6.24
N ARG A 110 -6.36 15.48 -7.09
CA ARG A 110 -6.21 15.35 -8.55
C ARG A 110 -4.76 15.55 -9.00
N GLN A 111 -4.07 16.52 -8.42
CA GLN A 111 -2.64 16.75 -8.67
C GLN A 111 -1.80 15.56 -8.23
N ALA A 112 -1.98 15.07 -7.01
CA ALA A 112 -1.28 13.88 -6.51
C ALA A 112 -1.61 12.61 -7.32
N TRP A 113 -2.70 12.60 -8.10
CA TRP A 113 -3.06 11.46 -8.93
C TRP A 113 -2.55 11.56 -10.38
N SER A 114 -2.10 12.74 -10.79
CA SER A 114 -1.71 13.04 -12.17
C SER A 114 -0.20 13.30 -12.20
N GLN A 115 0.56 12.31 -11.74
CA GLN A 115 2.01 12.40 -11.66
C GLN A 115 2.64 12.00 -12.98
N GLN A 116 3.70 12.70 -13.38
CA GLN A 116 4.52 12.31 -14.51
C GLN A 116 5.27 11.00 -14.22
N SER A 117 5.75 10.35 -15.27
CA SER A 117 6.43 9.06 -15.12
C SER A 117 7.71 9.22 -14.31
N LEU A 118 7.90 8.37 -13.29
CA LEU A 118 9.13 8.29 -12.49
C LEU A 118 10.39 8.01 -13.35
N LEU A 119 10.20 7.57 -14.60
CA LEU A 119 11.28 7.17 -15.50
C LEU A 119 11.85 8.32 -16.33
N ASP A 120 11.16 9.46 -16.42
CA ASP A 120 11.50 10.53 -17.37
C ASP A 120 12.20 11.74 -16.72
N GLU A 121 12.13 11.88 -15.39
CA GLU A 121 12.74 13.01 -14.66
C GLU A 121 13.76 12.48 -13.64
N HIS A 122 15.04 12.78 -13.85
CA HIS A 122 16.06 12.51 -12.83
C HIS A 122 15.80 13.45 -11.65
N PRO A 123 15.46 12.93 -10.46
CA PRO A 123 15.08 13.79 -9.37
C PRO A 123 16.30 14.57 -8.87
N SER A 124 16.29 15.88 -9.08
CA SER A 124 17.35 16.80 -8.65
C SER A 124 16.93 17.55 -7.39
N GLY A 125 17.73 17.49 -6.32
CA GLY A 125 17.50 18.26 -5.10
C GLY A 125 17.73 17.48 -3.82
N LYS A 126 17.49 18.14 -2.67
CA LYS A 126 17.63 17.52 -1.34
C LYS A 126 16.57 16.47 -1.05
N LYS A 127 15.37 16.61 -1.64
CA LYS A 127 14.22 15.70 -1.49
C LYS A 127 13.77 15.21 -2.87
N PRO A 128 14.45 14.18 -3.42
CA PRO A 128 14.22 13.73 -4.79
C PRO A 128 12.76 13.34 -5.12
N PHE A 129 11.98 12.91 -4.13
CA PHE A 129 10.63 12.38 -4.32
C PHE A 129 9.53 13.24 -3.70
N GLU A 130 9.78 14.52 -3.46
CA GLU A 130 8.80 15.42 -2.86
C GLU A 130 7.52 15.58 -3.70
N ALA A 131 7.60 15.41 -5.02
CA ALA A 131 6.44 15.42 -5.92
C ALA A 131 5.78 14.04 -6.10
N VAL A 132 6.35 12.98 -5.52
CA VAL A 132 5.90 11.60 -5.70
C VAL A 132 4.92 11.20 -4.60
N HIS A 133 3.75 10.72 -5.03
CA HIS A 133 2.66 10.26 -4.18
C HIS A 133 2.28 8.82 -4.54
N LEU A 134 2.69 7.87 -3.73
CA LEU A 134 2.25 6.49 -3.85
C LEU A 134 0.96 6.25 -3.06
N VAL A 135 0.18 5.30 -3.55
CA VAL A 135 -1.04 4.84 -2.91
C VAL A 135 -0.87 3.37 -2.54
N LEU A 136 -0.97 3.07 -1.24
CA LEU A 136 -1.10 1.70 -0.78
C LEU A 136 -2.58 1.35 -0.79
N ILE A 137 -2.94 0.31 -1.53
CA ILE A 137 -4.31 -0.18 -1.57
C ILE A 137 -4.36 -1.48 -0.81
N TRP A 138 -5.12 -1.48 0.29
CA TRP A 138 -5.45 -2.71 1.00
C TRP A 138 -6.76 -3.31 0.48
N HIS A 139 -6.78 -4.63 0.44
CA HIS A 139 -7.92 -5.45 0.07
C HIS A 139 -8.20 -6.47 1.17
N GLU A 140 -9.49 -6.75 1.38
CA GLU A 140 -9.93 -7.82 2.26
C GLU A 140 -11.07 -8.60 1.59
N GLU A 141 -10.86 -9.90 1.40
CA GLU A 141 -11.85 -10.84 0.88
C GLU A 141 -11.86 -12.10 1.75
N GLY A 142 -13.01 -12.38 2.36
CA GLY A 142 -13.10 -13.46 3.35
C GLY A 142 -12.10 -13.26 4.49
N SER A 143 -11.21 -14.24 4.70
CA SER A 143 -10.11 -14.21 5.67
C SER A 143 -8.83 -13.56 5.13
N GLU A 144 -8.73 -13.33 3.83
CA GLU A 144 -7.50 -12.85 3.19
C GLU A 144 -7.39 -11.34 3.23
N LEU A 145 -6.19 -10.86 3.58
CA LEU A 145 -5.79 -9.47 3.47
C LEU A 145 -4.66 -9.36 2.46
N SER A 146 -4.68 -8.34 1.61
CA SER A 146 -3.55 -8.03 0.74
C SER A 146 -3.34 -6.53 0.63
N CYS A 147 -2.12 -6.12 0.28
CA CYS A 147 -1.79 -4.72 0.08
C CYS A 147 -0.82 -4.57 -1.09
N ALA A 148 -0.96 -3.51 -1.87
CA ALA A 148 -0.05 -3.20 -2.97
C ALA A 148 0.14 -1.69 -3.11
N ALA A 149 1.34 -1.31 -3.53
CA ALA A 149 1.71 0.08 -3.80
C ALA A 149 1.51 0.40 -5.28
N TYR A 150 0.83 1.51 -5.53
CA TYR A 150 0.52 2.01 -6.86
C TYR A 150 1.03 3.44 -7.01
N LEU A 151 1.52 3.77 -8.20
CA LEU A 151 1.79 5.11 -8.66
C LEU A 151 0.64 5.57 -9.57
N PRO A 152 -0.24 6.47 -9.09
CA PRO A 152 -1.27 7.08 -9.94
C PRO A 152 -0.65 7.91 -11.07
N LYS A 153 -1.15 7.72 -12.29
CA LYS A 153 -0.75 8.49 -13.50
C LYS A 153 -1.83 9.47 -13.93
N GLU A 154 -3.11 9.16 -13.66
CA GLU A 154 -4.24 10.03 -13.98
C GLU A 154 -5.27 10.06 -12.86
N ALA A 155 -5.94 11.21 -12.67
CA ALA A 155 -7.01 11.40 -11.69
C ALA A 155 -8.19 10.41 -11.79
N GLY A 156 -8.47 9.89 -12.98
CA GLY A 156 -9.67 9.11 -13.26
C GLY A 156 -10.97 9.92 -13.07
N ARG A 157 -12.11 9.29 -13.36
CA ARG A 157 -13.44 9.89 -13.15
C ARG A 157 -14.45 8.79 -12.88
N PHE A 158 -15.18 8.89 -11.77
CA PHE A 158 -16.25 7.94 -11.45
C PHE A 158 -17.22 7.76 -12.65
N PRO A 159 -17.60 6.53 -13.00
CA PRO A 159 -17.33 5.26 -12.30
C PRO A 159 -15.97 4.61 -12.61
N HIS A 160 -15.15 5.23 -13.45
CA HIS A 160 -13.84 4.71 -13.85
C HIS A 160 -12.76 4.99 -12.79
N ALA A 161 -11.91 3.99 -12.60
CA ALA A 161 -10.74 4.09 -11.73
C ALA A 161 -9.70 5.08 -12.29
N ALA A 162 -8.78 5.49 -11.41
CA ALA A 162 -7.57 6.18 -11.82
C ALA A 162 -6.64 5.22 -12.55
N LYS A 163 -5.99 5.68 -13.64
CA LYS A 163 -4.89 4.92 -14.21
C LYS A 163 -3.71 4.96 -13.26
N ALA A 164 -3.11 3.80 -13.02
CA ALA A 164 -2.00 3.68 -12.11
C ALA A 164 -1.11 2.51 -12.50
N GLU A 165 0.15 2.60 -12.09
CA GLU A 165 1.16 1.57 -12.27
C GLU A 165 1.40 0.90 -10.92
N MET A 166 1.34 -0.43 -10.85
CA MET A 166 1.67 -1.16 -9.63
C MET A 166 3.20 -1.23 -9.51
N ILE A 167 3.73 -0.71 -8.41
CA ILE A 167 5.18 -0.60 -8.18
C ILE A 167 5.67 -1.70 -7.24
N ALA A 168 4.83 -2.18 -6.32
CA ALA A 168 5.18 -3.27 -5.42
C ALA A 168 3.93 -4.00 -4.90
N LYS A 169 4.04 -5.32 -4.69
CA LYS A 169 3.12 -6.07 -3.84
C LYS A 169 3.68 -6.10 -2.43
N ILE A 170 2.85 -5.79 -1.45
CA ILE A 170 3.24 -5.86 -0.05
C ILE A 170 2.72 -7.20 0.49
N PRO A 171 3.62 -8.11 0.92
CA PRO A 171 3.19 -9.35 1.54
C PRO A 171 2.38 -9.01 2.80
N VAL A 172 1.24 -9.66 2.97
CA VAL A 172 0.49 -9.66 4.22
C VAL A 172 0.55 -11.09 4.71
N THR A 173 1.46 -11.38 5.63
CA THR A 173 1.55 -12.73 6.19
C THR A 173 0.35 -12.98 7.09
N LEU A 174 -0.37 -14.06 6.78
CA LEU A 174 -1.31 -14.73 7.68
C LEU A 174 -0.55 -15.34 8.88
N PRO A 175 -1.26 -15.75 9.96
CA PRO A 175 -0.65 -16.15 11.24
C PRO A 175 0.51 -17.14 11.12
N ALA A 176 1.44 -17.06 12.07
CA ALA A 176 2.70 -17.82 12.11
C ALA A 176 2.54 -19.35 11.99
N ASP A 177 1.35 -19.85 12.31
CA ASP A 177 0.91 -21.24 12.29
C ASP A 177 0.89 -21.84 10.86
N GLU A 178 0.67 -21.03 9.81
CA GLU A 178 0.78 -21.50 8.41
C GLU A 178 2.24 -21.61 7.95
N PHE A 179 3.15 -20.78 8.49
CA PHE A 179 4.57 -20.83 8.15
C PHE A 179 5.27 -22.09 8.68
N ALA A 180 4.82 -22.61 9.82
CA ALA A 180 5.33 -23.87 10.36
C ALA A 180 5.05 -25.07 9.43
N GLY A 181 3.94 -25.02 8.67
CA GLY A 181 3.57 -26.03 7.67
C GLY A 181 4.27 -25.88 6.31
N LEU A 182 4.91 -24.73 6.04
CA LEU A 182 5.63 -24.44 4.79
C LEU A 182 7.14 -24.71 4.88
N ARG A 183 7.62 -25.31 5.98
CA ARG A 183 9.00 -25.82 6.04
C ARG A 183 9.11 -27.01 5.07
N PHE A 184 9.88 -26.81 4.00
CA PHE A 184 10.27 -27.88 3.08
C PHE A 184 10.92 -29.04 3.86
N ASP A 185 10.28 -30.20 3.84
CA ASP A 185 10.87 -31.45 4.32
C ASP A 185 11.99 -31.83 3.35
N THR A 186 13.23 -31.54 3.73
CA THR A 186 14.39 -31.71 2.84
C THR A 186 14.85 -33.16 2.87
N LYS A 187 14.30 -33.96 1.94
CA LYS A 187 14.95 -35.16 1.42
C LYS A 187 15.00 -35.08 -0.10
N GLU A 188 16.21 -34.84 -0.61
CA GLU A 188 16.65 -34.91 -2.02
C GLU A 188 16.44 -33.64 -2.91
N PRO A 189 17.18 -33.51 -4.02
CA PRO A 189 18.42 -32.73 -4.06
C PRO A 189 18.23 -31.41 -4.80
N ARG A 190 19.05 -30.43 -4.39
CA ARG A 190 19.14 -29.04 -4.88
C ARG A 190 18.66 -28.82 -6.32
N GLN A 191 17.40 -28.42 -6.46
CA GLN A 191 17.10 -27.29 -7.33
C GLN A 191 17.17 -26.05 -6.46
N THR A 192 18.18 -25.23 -6.73
CA THR A 192 18.29 -23.90 -6.16
C THR A 192 17.05 -23.11 -6.61
N LEU A 193 16.00 -23.11 -5.77
CA LEU A 193 14.94 -22.11 -5.85
C LEU A 193 15.63 -20.79 -5.54
N THR A 194 16.09 -20.15 -6.62
CA THR A 194 16.51 -18.77 -6.56
C THR A 194 15.22 -18.02 -6.27
N PRO A 195 15.10 -17.31 -5.13
CA PRO A 195 13.96 -16.44 -4.90
C PRO A 195 13.90 -15.52 -6.12
N VAL A 196 12.79 -15.54 -6.86
CA VAL A 196 12.60 -14.67 -8.01
C VAL A 196 12.62 -13.25 -7.46
N ARG A 197 13.78 -12.60 -7.55
CA ARG A 197 13.92 -11.16 -7.46
C ARG A 197 12.92 -10.55 -8.43
N ASN A 198 12.16 -9.57 -7.95
CA ASN A 198 11.40 -8.58 -8.70
C ASN A 198 11.21 -8.93 -10.18
N THR A 199 10.09 -9.57 -10.51
CA THR A 199 9.61 -9.55 -11.89
C THR A 199 9.13 -8.13 -12.18
N VAL A 200 10.04 -7.30 -12.68
CA VAL A 200 9.68 -6.09 -13.43
C VAL A 200 8.94 -6.61 -14.67
N VAL A 201 7.63 -6.35 -14.75
CA VAL A 201 6.87 -6.63 -15.96
C VAL A 201 7.20 -5.50 -16.94
N GLU A 202 8.23 -5.72 -17.77
CA GLU A 202 8.49 -4.86 -18.93
C GLU A 202 7.35 -5.01 -19.96
N HIS A 203 6.77 -3.87 -20.31
CA HIS A 203 5.98 -3.57 -21.51
C HIS A 203 5.04 -4.65 -22.07
N ALA A 204 3.75 -4.54 -21.73
CA ALA A 204 2.69 -4.91 -22.65
C ALA A 204 2.19 -3.64 -23.35
N HIS A 205 2.75 -3.34 -24.53
CA HIS A 205 2.09 -2.49 -25.51
C HIS A 205 0.79 -3.19 -25.91
N ILE A 206 -0.35 -2.60 -25.55
CA ILE A 206 -1.64 -2.95 -26.15
C ILE A 206 -1.84 -1.94 -27.27
N GLU A 207 -1.59 -2.37 -28.51
CA GLU A 207 -2.11 -1.67 -29.69
C GLU A 207 -3.64 -1.79 -29.68
N ILE A 208 -4.31 -0.66 -29.94
CA ILE A 208 -5.73 -0.62 -30.31
C ILE A 208 -5.79 -0.58 -31.83
#